data_AF-A0A411WIY8-F1
#
_entry.id   AF-A0A411WIY8-F1
#
_cell.length_a   1.000
_cell.length_b   1.000
_cell.length_c   1.000
_cell.angle_alpha   90.00
_cell.angle_beta   90.00
_cell.angle_gamma   90.00
#
_symmetry.space_group_name_H-M   'P 1'
#
loop_
_entity.id
_entity.type
_entity.pdbx_description
1 polymer ?
#
loop_
_entity_poly.entity_id
_entity_poly.type
_entity_poly.pdbx_seq_one_letter_code
_entity_poly.pdbx_strand_id
1 'polypeptide(L)' 'MSHNLADLPKEEREKVDVDLHASGIAYKERYGMPFNFREIEALIPVNLREYFKQRVDFYRSNPYHLGKLPYIANEK' A
#
# COMPACT_ATOMS: atom_id res chain seq x y z
N MET A 1 4.53 19.04 18.55
CA MET A 1 4.63 17.62 18.13
C MET A 1 5.03 17.61 16.67
N SER A 2 6.32 17.51 16.37
CA SER A 2 6.78 17.36 14.98
C SER A 2 6.37 15.98 14.48
N HIS A 3 5.58 15.92 13.40
CA HIS A 3 5.19 14.67 12.74
C HIS A 3 6.19 14.34 11.63
N ASN A 4 7.48 14.41 11.93
CA ASN A 4 8.52 14.19 10.94
C ASN A 4 8.79 12.69 10.80
N LEU A 5 8.42 12.13 9.66
CA LEU A 5 8.67 10.71 9.35
C LEU A 5 10.17 10.37 9.31
N ALA A 6 11.04 11.37 9.09
CA ALA A 6 12.49 11.17 9.06
C ALA A 6 13.10 10.97 10.45
N ASP A 7 12.46 11.49 11.51
CA ASP A 7 12.94 11.36 12.89
C ASP A 7 12.53 10.00 13.52
N LEU A 8 11.72 9.21 12.80
CA LEU A 8 11.27 7.91 13.27
C LEU A 8 12.38 6.84 13.18
N PRO A 9 12.39 5.88 14.12
CA PRO A 9 13.30 4.75 14.05
C PRO A 9 13.09 3.96 12.76
N LYS A 10 14.15 3.28 12.31
CA LYS A 10 14.17 2.57 11.03
C LYS A 10 13.02 1.55 10.91
N GLU A 11 12.70 0.86 11.99
CA GLU A 11 11.61 -0.14 12.03
C GLU A 11 10.22 0.48 11.82
N GLU A 12 9.97 1.68 12.36
CA GLU A 12 8.70 2.38 12.15
C GLU A 12 8.62 2.92 10.73
N ARG A 13 9.72 3.43 10.18
CA ARG A 13 9.79 3.83 8.77
C ARG A 13 9.51 2.67 7.82
N GLU A 14 10.06 1.49 8.09
CA GLU A 14 9.81 0.29 7.30
C GLU A 14 8.34 -0.16 7.40
N LYS A 15 7.68 -0.03 8.57
CA LYS A 15 6.24 -0.29 8.70
C LYS A 15 5.40 0.69 7.87
N VAL A 16 5.75 1.98 7.89
CA VAL A 16 5.05 3.00 7.09
C VAL A 16 5.21 2.74 5.59
N ASP A 17 6.39 2.31 5.16
CA ASP A 17 6.65 1.94 3.76
C ASP A 17 5.84 0.72 3.32
N VAL A 18 5.74 -0.30 4.18
CA VAL A 18 4.89 -1.47 3.95
C VAL A 18 3.41 -1.09 3.88
N ASP A 19 2.96 -0.19 4.74
CA ASP A 19 1.59 0.34 4.72
C ASP A 19 1.30 1.12 3.44
N LEU A 20 2.28 1.86 2.93
CA LEU A 20 2.20 2.55 1.64
C LEU A 20 2.03 1.55 0.49
N HIS A 21 2.84 0.49 0.44
CA HIS A 21 2.72 -0.57 -0.56
C HIS A 21 1.36 -1.29 -0.50
N ALA A 22 0.87 -1.60 0.70
CA ALA A 22 -0.42 -2.25 0.91
C ALA A 22 -1.59 -1.36 0.44
N SER A 23 -1.56 -0.08 0.79
CA SER A 23 -2.58 0.89 0.35
C SER A 23 -2.57 1.09 -1.17
N GLY A 24 -1.39 1.07 -1.79
CA GLY A 24 -1.22 1.17 -3.24
C GLY A 24 -1.84 -0.01 -3.99
N ILE A 25 -1.77 -1.23 -3.44
CA ILE A 25 -2.44 -2.41 -4.03
C ILE A 25 -3.95 -2.25 -3.98
N ALA A 26 -4.51 -1.92 -2.81
CA ALA A 26 -5.95 -1.73 -2.66
C ALA A 26 -6.47 -0.61 -3.57
N TYR A 27 -5.69 0.46 -3.75
CA TYR A 27 -5.98 1.52 -4.72
C TYR A 27 -5.98 0.96 -6.15
N LYS A 28 -4.89 0.33 -6.60
CA LYS A 28 -4.78 -0.19 -7.98
C LYS A 28 -5.88 -1.20 -8.30
N GLU A 29 -6.17 -2.11 -7.36
CA GLU A 29 -7.26 -3.09 -7.45
C GLU A 29 -8.63 -2.40 -7.59
N ARG A 30 -8.88 -1.33 -6.83
CA ARG A 30 -10.12 -0.56 -6.86
C ARG A 30 -10.34 0.22 -8.16
N TYR A 31 -9.27 0.74 -8.75
CA TYR A 31 -9.30 1.53 -9.99
C TYR A 31 -9.09 0.66 -11.25
N GLY A 32 -8.93 -0.66 -11.10
CA GLY A 32 -8.69 -1.58 -12.23
C GLY A 32 -7.33 -1.37 -12.91
N MET A 33 -6.37 -0.76 -12.21
CA MET A 33 -5.01 -0.59 -12.72
C MET A 33 -4.26 -1.94 -12.67
N PRO A 34 -3.47 -2.28 -13.71
CA PRO A 34 -2.64 -3.48 -13.66
C PRO A 34 -1.56 -3.36 -12.57
N PHE A 35 -1.41 -4.41 -11.76
CA PHE A 35 -0.35 -4.50 -10.76
C PHE A 35 0.11 -5.96 -10.59
N ASN A 36 1.36 -6.14 -10.16
CA ASN A 36 1.92 -7.47 -9.89
C ASN A 36 2.18 -7.64 -8.38
N PHE A 37 1.34 -8.44 -7.72
CA PHE A 37 1.45 -8.70 -6.28
C PHE A 37 2.77 -9.36 -5.89
N ARG A 38 3.26 -10.29 -6.73
CA ARG A 38 4.47 -11.07 -6.45
C ARG A 38 5.73 -10.22 -6.45
N GLU A 39 5.80 -9.23 -7.34
CA GLU A 39 6.90 -8.27 -7.37
C GLU A 39 6.92 -7.41 -6.10
N ILE A 40 5.76 -6.97 -5.62
CA ILE A 40 5.65 -6.16 -4.40
C ILE A 40 6.00 -7.00 -3.16
N GLU A 41 5.52 -8.24 -3.06
CA GLU A 41 5.85 -9.14 -1.95
C GLU A 41 7.36 -9.50 -1.91
N ALA A 42 8.03 -9.51 -3.07
CA ALA A 42 9.47 -9.74 -3.17
C ALA A 42 10.31 -8.54 -2.70
N LEU A 43 9.81 -7.32 -2.85
CA LEU A 43 10.47 -6.10 -2.35
C LEU A 43 10.39 -5.98 -0.83
N ILE A 44 9.37 -6.57 -0.21
CA ILE A 44 9.13 -6.45 1.23
C ILE A 44 10.03 -7.42 2.01
N PRO A 45 10.74 -6.92 3.05
CA PRO A 45 11.51 -7.75 3.97
C PRO A 45 10.69 -8.90 4.58
N VAL A 46 11.29 -10.08 4.72
CA VAL A 46 10.58 -11.31 5.16
C VAL A 46 9.88 -11.13 6.51
N ASN A 47 10.51 -10.40 7.43
CA ASN A 47 9.99 -10.05 8.75
C ASN A 47 8.72 -9.19 8.71
N LEU A 48 8.47 -8.47 7.62
CA LEU A 48 7.31 -7.58 7.47
C LEU A 48 6.25 -8.11 6.51
N ARG A 49 6.46 -9.29 5.89
CA ARG A 49 5.48 -9.90 4.98
C ARG A 49 4.16 -10.25 5.66
N GLU A 50 4.22 -10.68 6.91
CA GLU A 50 3.02 -11.00 7.69
C GLU A 50 2.21 -9.74 7.99
N TYR A 51 2.89 -8.66 8.40
CA TYR A 51 2.30 -7.35 8.59
C TYR A 51 1.69 -6.80 7.28
N PHE A 52 2.39 -6.93 6.16
CA PHE A 52 1.90 -6.53 4.84
C PHE A 52 0.57 -7.21 4.47
N LYS A 53 0.45 -8.54 4.68
CA LYS A 53 -0.79 -9.28 4.38
C LYS A 53 -1.96 -8.76 5.19
N GLN A 54 -1.79 -8.58 6.50
CA GLN A 54 -2.81 -8.01 7.37
C GLN A 54 -3.24 -6.62 6.92
N ARG A 55 -2.30 -5.81 6.43
CA ARG A 55 -2.57 -4.45 5.95
C ARG A 55 -3.29 -4.44 4.61
N VAL A 56 -2.92 -5.32 3.68
CA VAL A 56 -3.66 -5.49 2.43
C VAL A 56 -5.11 -5.86 2.70
N ASP A 57 -5.35 -6.80 3.62
CA ASP A 57 -6.72 -7.19 4.01
C ASP A 57 -7.47 -6.04 4.69
N PHE A 58 -6.79 -5.28 5.55
CA PHE A 58 -7.36 -4.06 6.14
C PHE A 58 -7.78 -3.04 5.08
N TYR A 59 -6.94 -2.74 4.10
CA TYR A 59 -7.27 -1.77 3.04
C TYR A 59 -8.35 -2.29 2.09
N ARG A 60 -8.41 -3.61 1.84
CA ARG A 60 -9.50 -4.26 1.10
C ARG A 60 -10.82 -4.25 1.85
N SER A 61 -10.80 -4.23 3.18
CA SER A 61 -12.00 -4.18 4.02
C SER A 61 -12.68 -2.80 4.04
N ASN A 62 -11.96 -1.74 3.64
CA ASN A 62 -12.46 -0.35 3.67
C ASN A 62 -12.71 0.30 2.29
N PRO A 63 -13.31 -0.38 1.28
CA PRO A 63 -13.42 0.13 -0.07
C PRO A 63 -14.55 1.17 -0.25
N TYR A 64 -15.41 1.33 0.77
CA TYR A 64 -16.71 1.99 0.67
C TYR A 64 -16.74 3.47 1.08
N HIS A 65 -15.66 4.03 1.63
CA HIS A 65 -15.63 5.43 2.08
C HIS A 65 -15.09 6.43 1.04
N LEU A 66 -14.50 5.95 -0.05
CA LEU A 66 -13.88 6.79 -1.07
C LEU A 66 -14.77 6.87 -2.31
N GLY A 67 -14.68 7.93 -3.11
CA GLY A 67 -15.31 7.99 -4.44
C GLY A 67 -14.59 7.09 -5.44
N LYS A 68 -15.29 6.54 -6.44
CA LYS A 68 -14.68 5.82 -7.58
C LYS A 68 -14.68 6.76 -8.78
N LEU A 69 -13.51 7.26 -9.19
CA LEU A 69 -13.34 7.88 -10.50
C LEU A 69 -12.87 6.80 -11.48
N PRO A 70 -13.35 6.79 -12.74
CA PRO A 70 -12.84 5.84 -13.73
C PRO A 70 -11.36 6.13 -13.99
N TYR A 71 -10.52 5.09 -13.95
CA TYR A 71 -9.13 5.22 -14.39
C TYR A 71 -9.11 5.28 -15.92
N ILE A 72 -8.67 6.42 -16.45
CA ILE A 72 -8.36 6.59 -17.86
C ILE A 72 -6.83 6.57 -17.93
N ALA A 73 -6.26 5.53 -18.51
CA ALA A 73 -4.83 5.52 -18.80
C ALA A 73 -4.58 6.69 -19.76
N ASN A 74 -3.76 7.65 -19.36
CA ASN A 74 -3.32 8.69 -20.28
C ASN A 74 -2.51 8.00 -21.38
N GLU A 75 -3.11 7.87 -22.57
CA GLU A 75 -2.36 7.55 -23.79
C GLU A 75 -1.34 8.68 -23.97
N LYS A 76 -0.06 8.34 -23.81
CA LYS A 76 1.06 9.25 -24.11
C LYS A 76 1.26 9.34 -25.61
#